data_AF-A0A1H5LVF7-F1
#
_entry.id   AF-A0A1H5LVF7-F1
#
_cell.length_a   1.000
_cell.length_b   1.000
_cell.length_c   1.000
_cell.angle_alpha   90.00
_cell.angle_beta   90.00
_cell.angle_gamma   90.00
#
_symmetry.space_group_name_H-M   'P 1'
#
loop_
_entity.id
_entity.type
_entity.pdbx_description
1 polymer ?
#
loop_
_entity_poly.entity_id
_entity_poly.type
_entity_poly.pdbx_seq_one_letter_code
_entity_poly.pdbx_strand_id
1 'polypeptide(L)'
;MRIVVTGGSGQLGSHVVRRVRELGHVAVPASRRWGVNVATGQGLGAALSGADAVVHCASNPWRPRGTDISGTEQLLAAVATMPRPAHVVHVSIVGCDANPYPYYRAKSRAEELVLAAEVPATVVRATQFHPLVATMARASMVGRAHLALDFAAQPVDVSWVARELVDHALATPPSGPVRARDLAGPEVLTVTDAVTAVRAHDGRPRTRGVRVPTLGRTLRAFAERSNLPGADVRIGGRSFTDWLAGQPVAAGH
;
A
#
# COMPACT_ATOMS: atom_id res chain seq x y z
N MET A 1 -17.66 -15.64 2.91
CA MET A 1 -17.99 -14.24 2.61
C MET A 1 -17.72 -13.93 1.13
N ARG A 2 -18.44 -12.97 0.56
CA ARG A 2 -18.18 -12.35 -0.73
C ARG A 2 -17.41 -11.05 -0.51
N ILE A 3 -16.16 -11.01 -0.93
CA ILE A 3 -15.24 -9.89 -0.71
C ILE A 3 -14.88 -9.26 -2.05
N VAL A 4 -15.23 -7.98 -2.21
CA VAL A 4 -14.83 -7.18 -3.38
C VAL A 4 -13.45 -6.60 -3.14
N VAL A 5 -12.56 -6.70 -4.11
CA VAL A 5 -11.19 -6.16 -4.00
C VAL A 5 -10.97 -5.11 -5.07
N THR A 6 -11.05 -3.83 -4.71
CA THR A 6 -10.74 -2.74 -5.65
C THR A 6 -9.24 -2.72 -5.92
N GLY A 7 -8.85 -2.46 -7.17
CA GLY A 7 -7.45 -2.63 -7.56
C GLY A 7 -6.99 -4.09 -7.49
N GLY A 8 -7.91 -5.06 -7.58
CA GLY A 8 -7.63 -6.50 -7.47
C GLY A 8 -6.66 -7.08 -8.51
N SER A 9 -6.33 -6.32 -9.55
CA SER A 9 -5.29 -6.66 -10.54
C SER A 9 -3.92 -6.04 -10.24
N GLY A 10 -3.83 -5.16 -9.23
CA GLY A 10 -2.60 -4.53 -8.80
C GLY A 10 -1.76 -5.42 -7.89
N GLN A 11 -0.60 -4.91 -7.49
CA GLN A 11 0.38 -5.63 -6.68
C GLN A 11 -0.21 -6.16 -5.37
N LEU A 12 -0.81 -5.30 -4.54
CA LEU A 12 -1.44 -5.72 -3.29
C LEU A 12 -2.77 -6.46 -3.53
N GLY A 13 -3.64 -5.90 -4.38
CA GLY A 13 -4.98 -6.44 -4.61
C GLY A 13 -4.98 -7.88 -5.14
N SER A 14 -4.02 -8.25 -5.99
CA SER A 14 -3.89 -9.65 -6.45
C SER A 14 -3.54 -10.63 -5.33
N HIS A 15 -2.72 -10.20 -4.36
CA HIS A 15 -2.41 -11.00 -3.17
C HIS A 15 -3.63 -11.15 -2.26
N VAL A 16 -4.42 -10.09 -2.10
CA VAL A 16 -5.69 -10.12 -1.35
C VAL A 16 -6.67 -11.08 -2.03
N VAL A 17 -6.88 -10.97 -3.34
CA VAL A 17 -7.77 -11.87 -4.11
C VAL A 17 -7.36 -13.32 -3.95
N ARG A 18 -6.06 -13.61 -4.07
CA ARG A 18 -5.53 -14.97 -3.86
C ARG A 18 -5.82 -15.46 -2.44
N ARG A 19 -5.52 -14.64 -1.42
CA ARG A 19 -5.72 -15.01 -0.02
C ARG A 19 -7.19 -15.28 0.32
N VAL A 20 -8.11 -14.44 -0.18
CA VAL A 20 -9.55 -14.66 0.00
C VAL A 20 -9.98 -16.01 -0.59
N ARG A 21 -9.49 -16.36 -1.78
CA ARG A 21 -9.78 -17.66 -2.42
C ARG A 21 -9.18 -18.84 -1.68
N GLU A 22 -7.93 -18.72 -1.21
CA GLU A 22 -7.25 -19.74 -0.40
C GLU A 22 -8.03 -20.09 0.88
N LEU A 23 -8.76 -19.11 1.45
CA LEU A 23 -9.63 -19.29 2.61
C LEU A 23 -11.05 -19.81 2.27
N GLY A 24 -11.32 -20.16 1.01
CA GLY A 24 -12.62 -20.69 0.58
C GLY A 24 -13.72 -19.62 0.46
N HIS A 25 -13.36 -18.34 0.39
CA HIS A 25 -14.31 -17.24 0.21
C HIS A 25 -14.39 -16.79 -1.25
N VAL A 26 -15.46 -16.05 -1.57
CA VAL A 26 -15.69 -15.54 -2.93
C VAL A 26 -14.97 -14.21 -3.10
N ALA A 27 -13.86 -14.21 -3.84
CA ALA A 27 -13.12 -12.99 -4.19
C ALA A 27 -13.60 -12.40 -5.51
N VAL A 28 -14.04 -11.14 -5.49
CA VAL A 28 -14.49 -10.37 -6.66
C VAL A 28 -13.46 -9.29 -6.99
N PRO A 29 -12.50 -9.54 -7.90
CA PRO A 29 -11.54 -8.51 -8.30
C PRO A 29 -12.24 -7.39 -9.08
N ALA A 30 -12.17 -6.17 -8.57
CA ALA A 30 -12.73 -4.97 -9.20
C ALA A 30 -11.60 -4.07 -9.70
N SER A 31 -11.49 -3.93 -11.03
CA SER A 31 -10.55 -3.01 -11.67
C SER A 31 -11.00 -2.68 -13.08
N ARG A 32 -10.32 -1.72 -13.74
CA ARG A 32 -10.63 -1.32 -15.12
C ARG A 32 -10.61 -2.50 -16.09
N ARG A 33 -9.72 -3.48 -15.85
CA ARG A 33 -9.65 -4.74 -16.61
C ARG A 33 -10.94 -5.57 -16.57
N TRP A 34 -11.75 -5.38 -15.52
CA TRP A 34 -13.00 -6.08 -15.27
C TRP A 34 -14.21 -5.15 -15.37
N GLY A 35 -14.08 -4.02 -16.08
CA GLY A 35 -15.18 -3.07 -16.29
C GLY A 35 -15.53 -2.18 -15.10
N VAL A 36 -14.74 -2.21 -14.02
CA VAL A 36 -14.97 -1.39 -12.82
C VAL A 36 -13.96 -0.26 -12.73
N ASN A 37 -14.44 0.98 -12.72
CA ASN A 37 -13.61 2.16 -12.55
C ASN A 37 -14.00 2.90 -11.27
N VAL A 38 -13.17 2.75 -10.22
CA VAL A 38 -13.41 3.43 -8.94
C VAL A 38 -13.44 4.95 -9.09
N ALA A 39 -12.60 5.53 -9.95
CA ALA A 39 -12.49 6.98 -10.09
C ALA A 39 -13.75 7.63 -10.67
N THR A 40 -14.54 6.86 -11.43
CA THR A 40 -15.78 7.33 -12.07
C THR A 40 -17.03 6.67 -11.50
N GLY A 41 -16.90 5.75 -10.54
CA GLY A 41 -18.00 4.94 -10.02
C GLY A 41 -18.53 3.85 -10.97
N GLN A 42 -18.12 3.85 -12.25
CA GLN A 42 -18.61 2.89 -13.24
C GLN A 42 -18.40 1.44 -12.77
N GLY A 43 -19.47 0.65 -12.81
CA GLY A 43 -19.46 -0.77 -12.48
C GLY A 43 -19.39 -1.08 -10.98
N LEU A 44 -19.30 -0.08 -10.08
CA LEU A 44 -19.20 -0.33 -8.64
C LEU A 44 -20.45 -1.00 -8.08
N GLY A 45 -21.65 -0.48 -8.38
CA GLY A 45 -22.90 -1.05 -7.85
C GLY A 45 -23.08 -2.54 -8.18
N ALA A 46 -22.81 -2.91 -9.44
CA ALA A 46 -22.86 -4.31 -9.86
C ALA A 46 -21.81 -5.18 -9.17
N ALA A 47 -20.59 -4.67 -8.99
CA ALA A 47 -19.52 -5.39 -8.29
C ALA A 47 -19.85 -5.59 -6.80
N LEU A 48 -20.41 -4.57 -6.16
CA LEU A 48 -20.78 -4.54 -4.73
C LEU A 48 -22.04 -5.32 -4.39
N SER A 49 -22.83 -5.72 -5.38
CA SER A 49 -24.05 -6.52 -5.15
C SER A 49 -23.72 -7.78 -4.33
N GLY A 50 -24.40 -7.91 -3.19
CA GLY A 50 -24.23 -9.01 -2.23
C GLY A 50 -22.87 -9.07 -1.53
N ALA A 51 -22.03 -8.02 -1.61
CA ALA A 51 -20.74 -8.01 -0.94
C ALA A 51 -20.91 -7.93 0.59
N ASP A 52 -20.16 -8.76 1.32
CA ASP A 52 -20.08 -8.70 2.77
C ASP A 52 -18.99 -7.69 3.21
N ALA A 53 -17.91 -7.61 2.45
CA ALA A 53 -16.79 -6.70 2.70
C ALA A 53 -16.15 -6.21 1.39
N VAL A 54 -15.45 -5.08 1.48
CA VAL A 54 -14.64 -4.50 0.41
C VAL A 54 -13.23 -4.24 0.92
N VAL A 55 -12.23 -4.85 0.31
CA VAL A 55 -10.82 -4.47 0.52
C VAL A 55 -10.44 -3.47 -0.56
N HIS A 56 -10.34 -2.20 -0.18
CA HIS A 56 -10.05 -1.11 -1.10
C HIS A 56 -8.53 -0.95 -1.30
N CYS A 57 -7.98 -1.55 -2.36
CA CYS A 57 -6.56 -1.45 -2.73
C CYS A 57 -6.31 -0.56 -3.95
N ALA A 58 -7.33 0.08 -4.51
CA ALA A 58 -7.16 0.97 -5.65
C ALA A 58 -6.35 2.21 -5.26
N SER A 59 -5.26 2.45 -5.97
CA SER A 59 -4.41 3.61 -5.77
C SER A 59 -3.67 3.95 -7.05
N ASN A 60 -3.39 5.22 -7.27
CA ASN A 60 -2.57 5.68 -8.39
C ASN A 60 -1.66 6.83 -7.94
N PRO A 61 -0.39 6.56 -7.62
CA PRO A 61 0.56 7.58 -7.18
C PRO A 61 0.73 8.75 -8.15
N TRP A 62 0.48 8.53 -9.45
CA TRP A 62 0.63 9.54 -10.50
C TRP A 62 -0.61 10.44 -10.65
N ARG A 63 -1.80 9.93 -10.29
CA ARG A 63 -3.07 10.68 -10.36
C ARG A 63 -3.90 10.44 -9.10
N PRO A 64 -3.38 10.76 -7.90
CA PRO A 64 -3.99 10.31 -6.66
C PRO A 64 -5.27 11.07 -6.32
N ARG A 65 -5.46 12.30 -6.83
CA ARG A 65 -6.75 13.00 -6.70
C ARG A 65 -7.92 12.21 -7.30
N GLY A 66 -7.74 11.65 -8.50
CA GLY A 66 -8.82 10.93 -9.17
C GLY A 66 -9.04 9.52 -8.61
N THR A 67 -7.95 8.79 -8.30
CA THR A 67 -8.08 7.39 -7.85
C THR A 67 -8.21 7.26 -6.34
N ASP A 68 -7.36 7.92 -5.56
CA ASP A 68 -7.32 7.75 -4.11
C ASP A 68 -8.35 8.63 -3.39
N ILE A 69 -8.58 9.87 -3.83
CA ILE A 69 -9.61 10.73 -3.22
C ILE A 69 -10.98 10.43 -3.84
N SER A 70 -11.21 10.82 -5.09
CA SER A 70 -12.51 10.65 -5.73
C SER A 70 -12.93 9.18 -5.83
N GLY A 71 -12.00 8.26 -6.08
CA GLY A 71 -12.31 6.83 -6.09
C GLY A 71 -12.72 6.26 -4.73
N THR A 72 -12.22 6.84 -3.63
CA THR A 72 -12.67 6.49 -2.27
C THR A 72 -14.06 7.06 -2.01
N GLU A 73 -14.32 8.33 -2.37
CA GLU A 73 -15.66 8.94 -2.26
C GLU A 73 -16.72 8.13 -3.01
N GLN A 74 -16.44 7.75 -4.26
CA GLN A 74 -17.34 6.95 -5.09
C GLN A 74 -17.60 5.57 -4.48
N LEU A 75 -16.57 4.92 -3.91
CA LEU A 75 -16.75 3.64 -3.24
C LEU A 75 -17.63 3.79 -2.00
N LEU A 76 -17.34 4.76 -1.13
CA LEU A 76 -18.08 4.96 0.11
C LEU A 76 -19.54 5.30 -0.17
N ALA A 77 -19.81 6.17 -1.14
CA ALA A 77 -21.17 6.47 -1.59
C ALA A 77 -21.90 5.22 -2.09
N ALA A 78 -21.25 4.40 -2.92
CA ALA A 78 -21.84 3.17 -3.41
C ALA A 78 -22.14 2.17 -2.26
N VAL A 79 -21.22 2.02 -1.30
CA VAL A 79 -21.42 1.14 -0.13
C VAL A 79 -22.55 1.64 0.77
N ALA A 80 -22.66 2.96 0.99
CA ALA A 80 -23.70 3.56 1.82
C ALA A 80 -25.12 3.33 1.26
N THR A 81 -25.26 3.14 -0.06
CA THR A 81 -26.56 2.84 -0.69
C THR A 81 -26.98 1.37 -0.63
N MET A 82 -26.12 0.49 -0.12
CA MET A 82 -26.45 -0.93 0.00
C MET A 82 -27.49 -1.14 1.10
N PRO A 83 -28.43 -2.10 0.95
CA PRO A 83 -29.40 -2.43 2.01
C PRO A 83 -28.73 -2.82 3.33
N ARG A 84 -27.53 -3.43 3.24
CA ARG A 84 -26.60 -3.66 4.34
C ARG A 84 -25.22 -3.19 3.88
N PRO A 85 -24.70 -2.06 4.38
CA PRO A 85 -23.38 -1.57 4.00
C PRO A 85 -22.30 -2.63 4.25
N ALA A 86 -21.52 -2.93 3.21
CA ALA A 86 -20.37 -3.83 3.32
C ALA A 86 -19.27 -3.20 4.20
N HIS A 87 -18.52 -4.04 4.92
CA HIS A 87 -17.36 -3.57 5.69
C HIS A 87 -16.22 -3.13 4.76
N VAL A 88 -15.81 -1.86 4.86
CA VAL A 88 -14.72 -1.30 4.04
C VAL A 88 -13.39 -1.41 4.78
N VAL A 89 -12.48 -2.24 4.28
CA VAL A 89 -11.07 -2.26 4.71
C VAL A 89 -10.26 -1.40 3.73
N HIS A 90 -9.85 -0.22 4.17
CA HIS A 90 -9.11 0.75 3.35
C HIS A 90 -7.61 0.67 3.65
N VAL A 91 -6.79 0.35 2.65
CA VAL A 91 -5.33 0.39 2.80
C VAL A 91 -4.78 1.79 2.54
N SER A 92 -4.02 2.28 3.51
CA SER A 92 -3.33 3.56 3.46
C SER A 92 -1.85 3.40 3.80
N ILE A 93 -1.14 4.52 4.01
CA ILE A 93 0.32 4.57 4.08
C ILE A 93 0.75 5.17 5.41
N VAL A 94 1.67 4.49 6.08
CA VAL A 94 2.27 4.99 7.32
C VAL A 94 2.90 6.37 7.11
N GLY A 95 2.54 7.31 7.99
CA GLY A 95 3.05 8.68 7.97
C GLY A 95 2.46 9.60 6.89
N CYS A 96 1.36 9.21 6.24
CA CYS A 96 0.75 9.99 5.16
C CYS A 96 0.30 11.40 5.57
N ASP A 97 0.03 11.61 6.86
CA ASP A 97 -0.35 12.86 7.51
C ASP A 97 0.87 13.73 7.90
N ALA A 98 2.08 13.16 7.96
CA ALA A 98 3.28 13.84 8.45
C ALA A 98 4.20 14.38 7.33
N ASN A 99 3.93 14.06 6.06
CA ASN A 99 4.79 14.46 4.93
C ASN A 99 4.03 15.28 3.87
N PRO A 100 4.56 16.43 3.42
CA PRO A 100 3.89 17.25 2.42
C PRO A 100 3.87 16.66 1.00
N TYR A 101 4.45 15.48 0.77
CA TYR A 101 4.43 14.79 -0.52
C TYR A 101 2.98 14.66 -1.05
N PRO A 102 2.66 15.11 -2.28
CA PRO A 102 1.28 15.14 -2.76
C PRO A 102 0.53 13.81 -2.70
N TYR A 103 1.22 12.68 -2.91
CA TYR A 103 0.62 11.36 -2.77
C TYR A 103 0.25 11.03 -1.31
N TYR A 104 1.12 11.39 -0.35
CA TYR A 104 0.85 11.23 1.09
C TYR A 104 -0.36 12.08 1.50
N ARG A 105 -0.42 13.34 1.06
CA ARG A 105 -1.59 14.20 1.29
C ARG A 105 -2.89 13.60 0.74
N ALA A 106 -2.84 12.98 -0.43
CA ALA A 106 -4.02 12.33 -1.01
C ALA A 106 -4.43 11.08 -0.21
N LYS A 107 -3.48 10.29 0.30
CA LYS A 107 -3.75 9.17 1.20
C LYS A 107 -4.35 9.63 2.52
N SER A 108 -3.78 10.67 3.15
CA SER A 108 -4.36 11.28 4.35
C SER A 108 -5.79 11.75 4.12
N ARG A 109 -6.06 12.40 2.98
CA ARG A 109 -7.41 12.84 2.63
C ARG A 109 -8.37 11.67 2.42
N ALA A 110 -7.92 10.59 1.78
CA ALA A 110 -8.72 9.38 1.63
C ALA A 110 -9.07 8.74 2.99
N GLU A 111 -8.13 8.73 3.94
CA GLU A 111 -8.41 8.27 5.30
C GLU A 111 -9.46 9.12 6.01
N GLU A 112 -9.34 10.44 5.93
CA GLU A 112 -10.33 11.36 6.51
C GLU A 112 -11.74 11.07 5.97
N LEU A 113 -11.87 10.81 4.66
CA LEU A 113 -13.14 10.45 4.03
C LEU A 113 -13.69 9.13 4.57
N VAL A 114 -12.85 8.11 4.73
CA VAL A 114 -13.25 6.81 5.28
C VAL A 114 -13.64 6.92 6.75
N LEU A 115 -12.89 7.68 7.53
CA LEU A 115 -13.14 7.87 8.96
C LEU A 115 -14.36 8.74 9.25
N ALA A 116 -14.77 9.59 8.32
CA ALA A 116 -15.98 10.40 8.40
C ALA A 116 -17.22 9.70 7.82
N ALA A 117 -17.07 8.54 7.17
CA ALA A 117 -18.18 7.87 6.51
C ALA A 117 -19.08 7.12 7.50
N GLU A 118 -20.39 7.13 7.26
CA GLU A 118 -21.37 6.39 8.06
C GLU A 118 -21.49 4.93 7.62
N VAL A 119 -20.36 4.26 7.38
CA VAL A 119 -20.29 2.84 7.00
C VAL A 119 -19.29 2.10 7.90
N PRO A 120 -19.46 0.79 8.12
CA PRO A 120 -18.47 0.00 8.85
C PRO A 120 -17.14 0.05 8.09
N ALA A 121 -16.10 0.60 8.71
CA ALA A 121 -14.82 0.79 8.04
C ALA A 121 -13.60 0.57 8.94
N THR A 122 -12.52 0.08 8.34
CA THR A 122 -11.23 -0.08 9.00
C THR A 122 -10.14 0.47 8.10
N VAL A 123 -9.46 1.51 8.57
CA VAL A 123 -8.25 2.05 7.91
C VAL A 123 -7.04 1.27 8.40
N VAL A 124 -6.25 0.73 7.48
CA VAL A 124 -5.03 -0.03 7.76
C VAL A 124 -3.87 0.65 7.05
N ARG A 125 -2.94 1.24 7.79
CA ARG A 125 -1.73 1.81 7.20
C ARG A 125 -0.64 0.75 7.09
N ALA A 126 0.02 0.69 5.94
CA ALA A 126 1.22 -0.11 5.75
C ALA A 126 2.43 0.76 5.41
N THR A 127 3.61 0.30 5.82
CA THR A 127 4.90 0.86 5.37
C THR A 127 5.18 0.48 3.90
N GLN A 128 6.32 0.92 3.37
CA GLN A 128 6.64 0.82 1.95
C GLN A 128 6.78 -0.64 1.52
N PHE A 129 6.14 -1.08 0.42
CA PHE A 129 6.29 -2.48 -0.01
C PHE A 129 7.69 -2.79 -0.53
N HIS A 130 8.16 -4.02 -0.30
CA HIS A 130 9.46 -4.49 -0.80
C HIS A 130 9.71 -4.15 -2.29
N PRO A 131 8.77 -4.41 -3.24
CA PRO A 131 9.01 -4.07 -4.65
C PRO A 131 9.18 -2.57 -4.92
N LEU A 132 8.54 -1.71 -4.13
CA LEU A 132 8.71 -0.26 -4.25
C LEU A 132 10.13 0.14 -3.82
N VAL A 133 10.60 -0.38 -2.68
CA VAL A 133 11.96 -0.11 -2.19
C VAL A 133 13.03 -0.65 -3.13
N ALA A 134 12.85 -1.85 -3.69
CA ALA A 134 13.74 -2.38 -4.72
C ALA A 134 13.75 -1.51 -6.00
N THR A 135 12.59 -1.02 -6.43
CA THR A 135 12.49 -0.12 -7.59
C THR A 135 13.21 1.20 -7.33
N MET A 136 13.03 1.81 -6.15
CA MET A 136 13.72 3.05 -5.77
C MET A 136 15.22 2.85 -5.64
N ALA A 137 15.66 1.72 -5.06
CA ALA A 137 17.08 1.37 -4.98
C ALA A 137 17.70 1.21 -6.37
N ARG A 138 16.99 0.62 -7.33
CA ARG A 138 17.49 0.54 -8.72
C ARG A 138 17.49 1.90 -9.42
N ALA A 139 16.45 2.70 -9.22
CA ALA A 139 16.32 4.03 -9.82
C ALA A 139 17.33 5.05 -9.26
N SER A 140 17.89 4.83 -8.07
CA SER A 140 18.92 5.71 -7.49
C SER A 140 20.32 5.46 -8.07
N MET A 141 20.52 4.41 -8.86
CA MET A 141 21.81 4.08 -9.46
C MET A 141 22.15 5.02 -10.62
N VAL A 142 23.39 5.53 -10.62
CA VAL A 142 23.94 6.38 -11.68
C VAL A 142 25.32 5.84 -12.05
N GLY A 143 25.40 5.11 -13.17
CA GLY A 143 26.62 4.41 -13.57
C GLY A 143 27.11 3.44 -12.49
N ARG A 144 28.32 3.67 -11.95
CA ARG A 144 28.90 2.88 -10.85
C ARG A 144 28.70 3.50 -9.45
N ALA A 145 27.84 4.50 -9.35
CA ALA A 145 27.48 5.18 -8.11
C ALA A 145 25.98 5.05 -7.82
N HIS A 146 25.55 5.51 -6.65
CA HIS A 146 24.12 5.71 -6.35
C HIS A 146 23.90 7.04 -5.63
N LEU A 147 22.71 7.61 -5.77
CA LEU A 147 22.28 8.78 -5.03
C LEU A 147 22.00 8.38 -3.58
N ALA A 148 22.80 8.88 -2.65
CA ALA A 148 22.64 8.68 -1.23
C ALA A 148 21.82 9.84 -0.65
N LEU A 149 20.50 9.69 -0.65
CA LEU A 149 19.58 10.60 0.03
C LEU A 149 19.49 10.23 1.51
N ASP A 150 19.30 11.22 2.39
CA ASP A 150 18.95 10.96 3.79
C ASP A 150 17.48 10.53 3.88
N PHE A 151 17.25 9.28 3.52
CA PHE A 151 15.95 8.64 3.47
C PHE A 151 16.10 7.22 3.99
N ALA A 152 15.14 6.78 4.80
CA ALA A 152 15.04 5.41 5.27
C ALA A 152 13.61 4.91 5.04
N ALA A 153 13.47 3.64 4.70
CA ALA A 153 12.20 2.95 4.60
C ALA A 153 12.18 1.75 5.55
N GLN A 154 11.00 1.31 5.95
CA GLN A 154 10.83 0.06 6.69
C GLN A 154 10.05 -0.93 5.82
N PRO A 155 10.70 -1.58 4.85
CA PRO A 155 9.98 -2.24 3.79
C PRO A 155 9.23 -3.50 4.25
N VAL A 156 8.00 -3.69 3.77
CA VAL A 156 7.08 -4.74 4.23
C VAL A 156 6.66 -5.70 3.13
N ASP A 157 6.46 -6.97 3.50
CA ASP A 157 5.99 -8.03 2.62
C ASP A 157 4.51 -7.85 2.26
N VAL A 158 4.24 -7.64 0.96
CA VAL A 158 2.89 -7.50 0.39
C VAL A 158 1.99 -8.68 0.76
N SER A 159 2.53 -9.90 0.78
CA SER A 159 1.75 -11.10 1.09
C SER A 159 1.33 -11.14 2.55
N TRP A 160 2.12 -10.59 3.47
CA TRP A 160 1.75 -10.46 4.87
C TRP A 160 0.70 -9.36 5.06
N VAL A 161 0.89 -8.19 4.46
CA VAL A 161 -0.12 -7.11 4.49
C VAL A 161 -1.45 -7.58 3.89
N ALA A 162 -1.43 -8.34 2.79
CA ALA A 162 -2.64 -8.91 2.21
C ALA A 162 -3.36 -9.88 3.16
N ARG A 163 -2.64 -10.64 4.00
CA ARG A 163 -3.24 -11.47 5.03
C ARG A 163 -3.93 -10.63 6.09
N GLU A 164 -3.25 -9.63 6.64
CA GLU A 164 -3.83 -8.74 7.67
C GLU A 164 -5.07 -8.00 7.15
N LEU A 165 -5.07 -7.54 5.89
CA LEU A 165 -6.25 -6.91 5.27
C LEU A 165 -7.43 -7.87 5.14
N VAL A 166 -7.17 -9.13 4.79
CA VAL A 166 -8.23 -10.16 4.72
C VAL A 166 -8.72 -10.51 6.11
N ASP A 167 -7.84 -10.63 7.10
CA ASP A 167 -8.23 -10.90 8.49
C ASP A 167 -9.14 -9.79 9.03
N HIS A 168 -8.85 -8.52 8.71
CA HIS A 168 -9.76 -7.41 9.00
C HIS A 168 -11.11 -7.53 8.28
N ALA A 169 -11.12 -7.94 7.00
CA ALA A 169 -12.35 -8.07 6.22
C ALA A 169 -13.23 -9.26 6.67
N LEU A 170 -12.64 -10.26 7.31
CA LEU A 170 -13.33 -11.44 7.85
C LEU A 170 -13.75 -11.27 9.31
N ALA A 171 -13.18 -10.31 10.03
CA ALA A 171 -13.57 -9.98 11.38
C ALA A 171 -15.00 -9.41 11.43
N THR A 172 -15.58 -9.38 12.63
CA THR A 172 -16.84 -8.65 12.85
C THR A 172 -16.64 -7.18 12.46
N PRO A 173 -17.47 -6.63 11.56
CA PRO A 173 -17.38 -5.23 11.18
C PRO A 173 -17.51 -4.32 12.42
N PRO A 174 -16.70 -3.27 12.55
CA PRO A 174 -16.83 -2.33 13.64
C PRO A 174 -18.16 -1.57 13.53
N SER A 175 -18.67 -1.07 14.66
CA SER A 175 -19.92 -0.29 14.68
C SER A 175 -19.83 1.05 13.96
N GLY A 176 -18.61 1.50 13.64
CA GLY A 176 -18.31 2.68 12.84
C GLY A 176 -16.86 2.65 12.35
N PRO A 177 -16.39 3.69 11.66
CA PRO A 177 -15.02 3.74 11.18
C PRO A 177 -13.99 3.72 12.30
N VAL A 178 -12.97 2.88 12.15
CA VAL A 178 -11.83 2.79 13.07
C VAL A 178 -10.51 2.74 12.32
N ARG A 179 -9.43 3.11 13.01
CA ARG A 179 -8.06 2.90 12.53
C ARG A 179 -7.45 1.68 13.22
N ALA A 180 -6.95 0.74 12.45
CA ALA A 180 -6.18 -0.40 12.95
C ALA A 180 -4.75 0.01 13.29
N ARG A 181 -4.02 -0.85 14.02
CA ARG A 181 -2.58 -0.68 14.21
C ARG A 181 -1.85 -0.65 12.87
N ASP A 182 -0.86 0.23 12.77
CA ASP A 182 -0.04 0.33 11.58
C ASP A 182 0.74 -0.98 11.34
N LEU A 183 0.99 -1.32 10.08
CA LEU A 183 1.71 -2.53 9.67
C LEU A 183 3.09 -2.17 9.14
N ALA A 184 4.12 -2.73 9.76
CA ALA A 184 5.51 -2.48 9.40
C ALA A 184 6.31 -3.74 9.10
N GLY A 185 7.26 -3.62 8.18
CA GLY A 185 8.24 -4.66 7.94
C GLY A 185 9.24 -4.81 9.09
N PRO A 186 10.04 -5.88 9.09
CA PRO A 186 10.90 -6.22 10.23
C PRO A 186 12.15 -5.33 10.36
N GLU A 187 12.54 -4.61 9.31
CA GLU A 187 13.82 -3.90 9.27
C GLU A 187 13.69 -2.49 8.69
N VAL A 188 14.48 -1.55 9.21
CA VAL A 188 14.64 -0.19 8.66
C VAL A 188 15.88 -0.16 7.79
N LEU A 189 15.73 0.24 6.54
CA LEU A 189 16.80 0.32 5.55
C LEU A 189 17.00 1.75 5.09
N THR A 190 18.25 2.21 5.09
CA THR A 190 18.62 3.42 4.34
C THR A 190 18.60 3.14 2.84
N VAL A 191 18.66 4.20 2.02
CA VAL A 191 18.87 4.04 0.56
C VAL A 191 20.11 3.19 0.26
N THR A 192 21.20 3.42 0.99
CA THR A 192 22.46 2.69 0.81
C THR A 192 22.31 1.20 1.13
N ASP A 193 21.55 0.86 2.18
CA ASP A 193 21.30 -0.53 2.57
C ASP A 193 20.48 -1.24 1.50
N ALA A 194 19.40 -0.60 1.02
CA ALA A 194 18.56 -1.14 -0.04
C ALA A 194 19.33 -1.33 -1.35
N VAL A 195 20.17 -0.37 -1.75
CA VAL A 195 21.06 -0.48 -2.92
C VAL A 195 22.04 -1.63 -2.74
N THR A 196 22.66 -1.76 -1.56
CA THR A 196 23.60 -2.83 -1.27
C THR A 196 22.94 -4.20 -1.38
N ALA A 197 21.75 -4.37 -0.78
CA ALA A 197 21.00 -5.61 -0.82
C ALA A 197 20.60 -5.99 -2.27
N VAL A 198 20.11 -5.02 -3.05
CA VAL A 198 19.75 -5.25 -4.46
C VAL A 198 20.96 -5.64 -5.29
N ARG A 199 22.11 -4.96 -5.13
CA ARG A 199 23.32 -5.32 -5.89
C ARG A 199 23.86 -6.70 -5.54
N ALA A 200 23.85 -7.06 -4.25
CA ALA A 200 24.24 -8.38 -3.80
C ALA A 200 23.33 -9.47 -4.39
N HIS A 201 22.01 -9.25 -4.37
CA HIS A 201 21.03 -10.13 -5.02
C HIS A 201 21.27 -10.25 -6.54
N ASP A 202 21.56 -9.14 -7.21
CA ASP A 202 21.82 -9.10 -8.65
C ASP A 202 23.24 -9.61 -9.03
N GLY A 203 24.05 -10.07 -8.07
CA GLY A 203 25.43 -10.55 -8.32
C GLY A 203 26.40 -9.44 -8.78
N ARG A 204 26.09 -8.18 -8.48
CA ARG A 204 26.86 -7.00 -8.88
C ARG A 204 27.72 -6.48 -7.71
N PRO A 205 28.87 -5.80 -7.96
CA PRO A 205 29.73 -5.28 -6.89
C PRO A 205 29.04 -4.23 -6.00
N ARG A 206 29.74 -3.54 -5.08
CA ARG A 206 29.17 -2.41 -4.32
C ARG A 206 29.33 -1.09 -5.09
N THR A 207 28.37 -0.17 -4.97
CA THR A 207 28.46 1.18 -5.57
C THR A 207 28.89 2.19 -4.52
N ARG A 208 29.52 3.28 -4.95
CA ARG A 208 29.82 4.43 -4.09
C ARG A 208 28.57 5.32 -3.98
N GLY A 209 28.20 5.69 -2.76
CA GLY A 209 27.14 6.67 -2.52
C GLY A 209 27.64 8.09 -2.79
N VAL A 210 26.88 8.85 -3.58
CA VAL A 210 27.06 10.28 -3.79
C VAL A 210 25.98 10.99 -3.00
N ARG A 211 26.39 11.74 -1.98
CA ARG A 211 25.47 12.44 -1.08
C ARG A 211 24.67 13.46 -1.88
N VAL A 212 23.34 13.40 -1.74
CA VAL A 212 22.43 14.41 -2.29
C VAL A 212 21.98 15.31 -1.14
N PRO A 213 22.15 16.65 -1.23
CA PRO A 213 21.66 17.56 -0.21
C PRO A 213 20.13 17.47 -0.03
N THR A 214 19.67 17.50 1.21
CA THR A 214 18.25 17.48 1.56
C THR A 214 17.62 18.85 1.27
N LEU A 215 17.04 18.99 0.08
CA LEU A 215 16.41 20.24 -0.38
C LEU A 215 14.89 20.12 -0.46
N GLY A 216 14.21 21.17 0.00
CA GLY A 216 12.75 21.24 0.00
C GLY A 216 12.08 20.47 1.15
N ARG A 217 10.82 20.84 1.42
CA ARG A 217 10.07 20.35 2.59
C ARG A 217 9.84 18.83 2.57
N THR A 218 9.63 18.25 1.40
CA THR A 218 9.37 16.81 1.24
C THR A 218 10.59 15.96 1.61
N LEU A 219 11.76 16.28 1.06
CA LEU A 219 12.98 15.54 1.38
C LEU A 219 13.39 15.73 2.84
N ARG A 220 13.18 16.93 3.40
CA ARG A 220 13.41 17.19 4.82
C ARG A 220 12.52 16.32 5.71
N ALA A 221 11.22 16.26 5.43
CA ALA A 221 10.30 15.42 6.18
C ALA A 221 10.69 13.92 6.11
N PHE A 222 11.18 13.44 4.96
CA PHE A 222 11.68 12.07 4.88
C PHE A 222 13.01 11.85 5.63
N ALA A 223 13.91 12.83 5.64
CA ALA A 223 15.12 12.81 6.46
C ALA A 223 14.78 12.74 7.96
N GLU A 224 13.73 13.45 8.37
CA GLU A 224 13.13 13.42 9.71
C GLU A 224 12.28 12.15 9.97
N ARG A 225 12.34 11.15 9.06
CA ARG A 225 11.69 9.83 9.21
C ARG A 225 10.16 9.87 9.28
N SER A 226 9.52 10.88 8.69
CA SER A 226 8.04 10.99 8.63
C SER A 226 7.32 9.79 8.02
N ASN A 227 8.02 8.91 7.28
CA ASN A 227 7.46 7.72 6.63
C ASN A 227 7.69 6.41 7.40
N LEU A 228 8.32 6.46 8.57
CA LEU A 228 8.50 5.33 9.47
C LEU A 228 7.33 5.27 10.48
N PRO A 229 6.98 4.09 10.98
CA PRO A 229 5.91 3.94 11.95
C PRO A 229 6.27 4.53 13.31
N GLY A 230 5.23 4.89 14.08
CA GLY A 230 5.35 5.22 15.49
C GLY A 230 5.46 3.97 16.37
N ALA A 231 5.27 4.14 17.69
CA ALA A 231 5.42 3.07 18.67
C ALA A 231 4.31 2.00 18.61
N ASP A 232 3.07 2.38 18.28
CA ASP A 232 1.94 1.45 18.16
C ASP A 232 1.87 0.85 16.75
N VAL A 233 2.72 -0.15 16.51
CA VAL A 233 2.87 -0.80 15.21
C VAL A 233 2.96 -2.31 15.36
N ARG A 234 2.33 -3.04 14.44
CA ARG A 234 2.53 -4.47 14.28
C ARG A 234 3.67 -4.70 13.29
N ILE A 235 4.73 -5.35 13.76
CA ILE A 235 5.88 -5.73 12.92
C ILE A 235 5.70 -7.16 12.43
N GLY A 236 5.90 -7.40 11.14
CA GLY A 236 5.80 -8.74 10.57
C GLY A 236 6.19 -8.85 9.10
N GLY A 237 5.94 -10.04 8.53
CA GLY A 237 6.33 -10.39 7.17
C GLY A 237 7.80 -10.80 7.04
N ARG A 238 8.19 -11.19 5.83
CA ARG A 238 9.60 -11.50 5.51
C ARG A 238 10.45 -10.24 5.48
N SER A 239 11.74 -10.38 5.78
CA SER A 239 12.72 -9.32 5.54
C SER A 239 12.81 -9.00 4.05
N PHE A 240 13.35 -7.82 3.72
CA PHE A 240 13.63 -7.38 2.37
C PHE A 240 14.63 -8.30 1.68
N THR A 241 15.65 -8.76 2.41
CA THR A 241 16.67 -9.68 1.88
C THR A 241 16.08 -11.07 1.59
N ASP A 242 15.27 -11.62 2.49
CA ASP A 242 14.56 -12.89 2.26
C ASP A 242 13.56 -12.78 1.09
N TRP A 243 12.88 -11.65 0.98
CA TRP A 243 11.99 -11.39 -0.16
C TRP A 243 12.77 -11.30 -1.47
N LEU A 244 13.92 -10.60 -1.49
CA LEU A 244 14.81 -10.49 -2.65
C LEU A 244 15.29 -11.86 -3.11
N ALA A 245 15.68 -12.76 -2.19
CA ALA A 245 16.15 -14.11 -2.53
C ALA A 245 15.15 -14.93 -3.36
N GLY A 246 13.85 -14.62 -3.26
CA GLY A 246 12.79 -15.24 -4.07
C GLY A 246 12.42 -14.49 -5.35
N GLN A 247 13.11 -13.40 -5.70
CA GLN A 247 12.84 -12.62 -6.92
C GLN A 247 13.71 -13.08 -8.10
N PRO A 248 13.25 -12.88 -9.35
CA PRO A 248 14.10 -13.03 -10.51
C PRO A 248 15.27 -12.04 -10.47
N VAL A 249 16.47 -12.55 -10.73
CA VAL A 249 17.66 -11.71 -10.88
C VAL A 249 17.51 -10.83 -12.14
N ALA A 250 17.83 -9.54 -12.03
CA ALA A 250 17.76 -8.65 -13.17
C ALA A 250 18.75 -9.08 -14.27
N ALA A 251 18.23 -9.41 -15.46
CA ALA A 251 19.08 -9.72 -16.62
C ALA A 251 20.00 -8.53 -16.93
N GLY A 252 21.29 -8.81 -17.08
CA GLY A 252 22.28 -7.81 -17.43
C GLY A 252 21.96 -7.17 -18.78
N HIS A 253 21.68 -5.87 -18.77
CA HIS A 253 21.94 -4.99 -19.91
C HIS A 253 23.36 -4.46 -19.74
#